data_AF-A0A842QHW7-F1
#
_entry.id   AF-A0A842QHW7-F1
#
_cell.length_a   1.000
_cell.length_b   1.000
_cell.length_c   1.000
_cell.angle_alpha   90.00
_cell.angle_beta   90.00
_cell.angle_gamma   90.00
#
_symmetry.space_group_name_H-M   'P 1'
#
loop_
_entity.id
_entity.type
_entity.pdbx_description
1 polymer ?
#
loop_
_entity_poly.entity_id
_entity_poly.type
_entity_poly.pdbx_seq_one_letter_code
_entity_poly.pdbx_strand_id
1 'polypeptide(L)'
;MKAKDLNLKTELNFNPDEGILKLGGQRMVIMPADSIGQLIGFIMRIGDENLVHMFLHDMGVEAGRRDAENLKEEFPPDTDMDWAALGPTIHSWEGIVRAIPEEIEIDRETPYTYWKGTWDNSFIADQWLDRFGESDEAVCSLLTGYATGYSSVVVGEETEAREPMCRAKGDDRCVFEIKLKGDWED
;
A
#
# COMPACT_ATOMS: atom_id res chain seq x y z
N MET A 1 -1.64 -16.47 -12.96
CA MET A 1 -2.77 -15.51 -13.00
C MET A 1 -2.27 -14.12 -13.33
N LYS A 2 -2.98 -13.37 -14.18
CA LYS A 2 -2.73 -11.94 -14.42
C LYS A 2 -3.61 -11.09 -13.51
N ALA A 3 -3.19 -9.86 -13.20
CA ALA A 3 -3.97 -8.94 -12.37
C ALA A 3 -5.42 -8.72 -12.83
N LYS A 4 -5.64 -8.66 -14.15
CA LYS A 4 -6.98 -8.52 -14.75
C LYS A 4 -7.91 -9.73 -14.55
N ASP A 5 -7.34 -10.89 -14.22
CA ASP A 5 -8.09 -12.14 -14.03
C ASP A 5 -8.55 -12.31 -12.58
N LEU A 6 -7.99 -11.52 -11.65
CA LEU A 6 -8.44 -11.46 -10.27
C LEU A 6 -9.87 -10.91 -10.24
N ASN A 7 -10.70 -11.38 -9.30
CA ASN A 7 -12.03 -10.81 -9.10
C ASN A 7 -12.35 -10.78 -7.60
N LEU A 8 -12.12 -9.63 -6.95
CA LEU A 8 -12.31 -9.51 -5.51
C LEU A 8 -13.70 -9.96 -5.03
N LYS A 9 -14.74 -9.76 -5.86
CA LYS A 9 -16.10 -10.12 -5.47
C LYS A 9 -16.30 -11.62 -5.31
N THR A 10 -15.54 -12.43 -6.05
CA THR A 10 -15.56 -13.90 -5.93
C THR A 10 -14.54 -14.39 -4.93
N GLU A 11 -13.41 -13.69 -4.79
CA GLU A 11 -12.31 -14.09 -3.90
C GLU A 11 -12.50 -13.67 -2.45
N LEU A 12 -13.38 -12.70 -2.17
CA LEU A 12 -13.79 -12.38 -0.81
C LEU A 12 -14.77 -13.42 -0.29
N ASN A 13 -14.30 -14.23 0.65
CA ASN A 13 -15.16 -15.10 1.44
C ASN A 13 -15.82 -14.28 2.55
N PHE A 14 -17.04 -13.83 2.28
CA PHE A 14 -17.86 -13.12 3.27
C PHE A 14 -18.82 -14.12 3.94
N ASN A 15 -18.56 -14.42 5.22
CA ASN A 15 -19.39 -15.27 6.06
C ASN A 15 -20.00 -14.45 7.22
N PRO A 16 -21.19 -13.85 7.03
CA PRO A 16 -21.86 -13.04 8.05
C PRO A 16 -22.31 -13.84 9.27
N ASP A 17 -22.71 -15.10 9.08
CA ASP A 17 -23.21 -15.95 10.18
C ASP A 17 -22.10 -16.22 11.21
N GLU A 18 -20.84 -16.32 10.76
CA GLU A 18 -19.67 -16.42 11.63
C GLU A 18 -18.99 -15.06 11.93
N GLY A 19 -19.39 -13.98 11.25
CA GLY A 19 -18.77 -12.67 11.38
C GLY A 19 -17.33 -12.61 10.85
N ILE A 20 -17.03 -13.38 9.80
CA ILE A 20 -15.69 -13.53 9.23
C ILE A 20 -15.70 -13.06 7.77
N LEU A 21 -14.77 -12.16 7.44
CA LEU A 21 -14.43 -11.81 6.06
C LEU A 21 -12.99 -12.28 5.80
N LYS A 22 -12.76 -12.93 4.67
CA LYS A 22 -11.42 -13.33 4.23
C LYS A 22 -11.16 -12.99 2.78
N LEU A 23 -9.91 -12.75 2.44
CA LEU A 23 -9.37 -12.75 1.08
C LEU A 23 -8.36 -13.89 1.00
N GLY A 24 -8.70 -14.97 0.29
CA GLY A 24 -7.93 -16.22 0.41
C GLY A 24 -7.94 -16.75 1.85
N GLY A 25 -6.77 -17.09 2.39
CA GLY A 25 -6.60 -17.50 3.79
C GLY A 25 -6.64 -16.36 4.81
N GLN A 26 -6.40 -15.12 4.37
CA GLN A 26 -6.22 -13.94 5.23
C GLN A 26 -7.55 -13.37 5.74
N ARG A 27 -7.63 -13.09 7.05
CA ARG A 27 -8.78 -12.38 7.65
C ARG A 27 -8.72 -10.89 7.35
N MET A 28 -9.81 -10.35 6.82
CA MET A 28 -9.99 -8.94 6.54
C MET A 28 -11.02 -8.31 7.51
N VAL A 29 -10.95 -7.00 7.68
CA VAL A 29 -11.91 -6.23 8.49
C VAL A 29 -12.33 -5.00 7.70
N ILE A 30 -13.65 -4.77 7.59
CA ILE A 30 -14.19 -3.55 6.99
C ILE A 30 -14.47 -2.55 8.11
N MET A 31 -13.89 -1.36 8.01
CA MET A 31 -14.13 -0.25 8.95
C MET A 31 -14.30 1.06 8.19
N PRO A 32 -15.05 2.04 8.73
CA PRO A 32 -15.07 3.39 8.17
C PRO A 32 -13.67 4.01 8.16
N ALA A 33 -13.29 4.65 7.05
CA ALA A 33 -12.03 5.39 6.93
C ALA A 33 -11.86 6.44 8.05
N ASP A 34 -12.96 7.09 8.46
CA ASP A 34 -12.98 8.06 9.55
C ASP A 34 -12.56 7.47 10.91
N SER A 35 -12.77 6.18 11.13
CA SER A 35 -12.31 5.49 12.34
C SER A 35 -10.79 5.36 12.36
N ILE A 36 -10.17 5.13 11.20
CA ILE A 36 -8.71 5.17 11.05
C ILE A 36 -8.21 6.60 11.23
N GLY A 37 -8.86 7.61 10.63
CA GLY A 37 -8.52 9.01 10.85
C GLY A 37 -8.63 9.42 12.33
N GLN A 38 -9.61 8.91 13.07
CA GLN A 38 -9.73 9.13 14.52
C GLN A 38 -8.55 8.52 15.30
N LEU A 39 -8.06 7.35 14.88
CA LEU A 39 -6.85 6.74 15.44
C LEU A 39 -5.61 7.58 15.13
N ILE A 40 -5.46 8.05 13.89
CA ILE A 40 -4.37 8.96 13.47
C ILE A 40 -4.37 10.22 14.35
N GLY A 41 -5.52 10.87 14.52
CA GLY A 41 -5.67 12.03 15.40
C GLY A 41 -5.40 11.73 16.87
N PHE A 42 -5.68 10.51 17.33
CA PHE A 42 -5.30 10.07 18.68
C PHE A 42 -3.78 9.97 18.82
N ILE A 43 -3.09 9.31 17.88
CA ILE A 43 -1.63 9.15 17.88
C ILE A 43 -0.95 10.52 17.83
N MET A 44 -1.39 11.39 16.91
CA MET A 44 -0.90 12.77 16.80
C MET A 44 -1.00 13.54 18.12
N ARG A 45 -2.11 13.39 18.86
CA ARG A 45 -2.31 14.11 20.13
C ARG A 45 -1.41 13.62 21.27
N ILE A 46 -1.05 12.33 21.30
CA ILE A 46 -0.22 11.76 22.36
C ILE A 46 1.27 11.78 22.04
N GLY A 47 1.63 11.93 20.77
CA GLY A 47 3.00 12.01 20.27
C GLY A 47 3.16 13.19 19.31
N ASP A 48 3.67 12.89 18.13
CA ASP A 48 3.92 13.87 17.07
C ASP A 48 3.66 13.25 15.69
N GLU A 49 3.88 14.04 14.65
CA GLU A 49 3.75 13.64 13.25
C GLU A 49 4.67 12.46 12.89
N ASN A 50 5.91 12.44 13.40
CA ASN A 50 6.83 11.34 13.18
C ASN A 50 6.29 10.01 13.73
N LEU A 51 5.68 10.01 14.91
CA LEU A 51 5.05 8.83 15.49
C LEU A 51 3.89 8.33 14.64
N VAL A 52 3.09 9.23 14.05
CA VAL A 52 2.04 8.87 13.10
C VAL A 52 2.63 8.20 11.86
N HIS A 53 3.65 8.79 11.26
CA HIS A 53 4.31 8.23 10.08
C HIS A 53 4.90 6.85 10.35
N MET A 54 5.66 6.68 11.44
CA MET A 54 6.23 5.39 11.82
C MET A 54 5.15 4.33 12.03
N PHE A 55 4.09 4.65 12.78
CA PHE A 55 3.01 3.71 13.05
C PHE A 55 2.29 3.27 11.77
N LEU A 56 1.92 4.23 10.91
CA LEU A 56 1.23 3.94 9.66
C LEU A 56 2.13 3.18 8.68
N HIS A 57 3.40 3.55 8.60
CA HIS A 57 4.38 2.87 7.78
C HIS A 57 4.55 1.40 8.20
N ASP A 58 4.79 1.13 9.48
CA ASP A 58 4.97 -0.25 9.97
C ASP A 58 3.70 -1.09 9.78
N MET A 59 2.52 -0.51 10.02
CA MET A 59 1.25 -1.16 9.72
C MET A 59 1.11 -1.48 8.23
N GLY A 60 1.51 -0.56 7.36
CA GLY A 60 1.53 -0.73 5.92
C GLY A 60 2.48 -1.84 5.48
N VAL A 61 3.71 -1.85 5.99
CA VAL A 61 4.71 -2.88 5.67
C VAL A 61 4.17 -4.27 5.95
N GLU A 62 3.57 -4.50 7.11
CA GLU A 62 2.99 -5.81 7.42
C GLU A 62 1.82 -6.14 6.49
N ALA A 63 0.92 -5.19 6.21
CA ALA A 63 -0.21 -5.41 5.30
C ALA A 63 0.27 -5.80 3.89
N GLY A 64 1.19 -5.03 3.31
CA GLY A 64 1.73 -5.30 1.98
C GLY A 64 2.48 -6.63 1.89
N ARG A 65 3.25 -7.00 2.91
CA ARG A 65 3.92 -8.31 2.96
C ARG A 65 2.91 -9.46 2.96
N ARG A 66 1.89 -9.34 3.81
CA ARG A 66 0.85 -10.37 3.95
C ARG A 66 0.05 -10.55 2.67
N ASP A 67 -0.28 -9.47 1.99
CA ASP A 67 -0.96 -9.55 0.70
C ASP A 67 -0.07 -10.17 -0.37
N ALA A 68 1.21 -9.81 -0.44
CA ALA A 68 2.13 -10.42 -1.40
C ALA A 68 2.24 -11.95 -1.20
N GLU A 69 2.36 -12.40 0.05
CA GLU A 69 2.41 -13.82 0.43
C GLU A 69 1.09 -14.54 0.11
N ASN A 70 -0.04 -14.00 0.56
CA ASN A 70 -1.37 -14.57 0.38
C ASN A 70 -1.74 -14.65 -1.11
N LEU A 71 -1.46 -13.61 -1.90
CA LEU A 71 -1.70 -13.62 -3.34
C LEU A 71 -0.82 -14.64 -4.07
N LYS A 72 0.42 -14.85 -3.61
CA LYS A 72 1.31 -15.87 -4.21
C LYS A 72 0.77 -17.28 -3.99
N GLU A 73 0.20 -17.54 -2.81
CA GLU A 73 -0.34 -18.85 -2.42
C GLU A 73 -1.70 -19.13 -3.07
N GLU A 74 -2.65 -18.21 -2.94
CA GLU A 74 -4.05 -18.40 -3.32
C GLU A 74 -4.30 -18.08 -4.80
N PHE A 75 -3.49 -17.17 -5.36
CA PHE A 75 -3.61 -16.69 -6.74
C PHE A 75 -2.28 -16.75 -7.51
N PRO A 76 -1.68 -17.95 -7.70
CA PRO A 76 -0.33 -18.07 -8.24
C PRO A 76 -0.13 -17.26 -9.55
N PRO A 77 0.73 -16.23 -9.53
CA PRO A 77 1.01 -15.40 -10.70
C PRO A 77 1.87 -16.18 -11.71
N ASP A 78 1.66 -15.92 -13.01
CA ASP A 78 2.36 -16.67 -14.07
C ASP A 78 3.81 -16.19 -14.23
N THR A 79 4.05 -14.91 -13.93
CA THR A 79 5.36 -14.26 -14.00
C THR A 79 5.56 -13.32 -12.80
N ASP A 80 6.80 -12.86 -12.59
CA ASP A 80 7.09 -11.84 -11.57
C ASP A 80 6.39 -10.52 -11.87
N MET A 81 6.26 -10.15 -13.14
CA MET A 81 5.50 -8.97 -13.56
C MET A 81 4.02 -9.10 -13.26
N ASP A 82 3.44 -10.29 -13.43
CA ASP A 82 2.06 -10.53 -13.03
C ASP A 82 1.89 -10.44 -11.51
N TRP A 83 2.88 -10.89 -10.74
CA TRP A 83 2.87 -10.74 -9.28
C TRP A 83 2.97 -9.28 -8.86
N ALA A 84 3.93 -8.53 -9.43
CA ALA A 84 4.10 -7.10 -9.16
C ALA A 84 2.81 -6.31 -9.46
N ALA A 85 2.11 -6.64 -10.55
CA ALA A 85 0.87 -5.98 -10.95
C ALA A 85 -0.33 -6.29 -10.02
N LEU A 86 -0.30 -7.39 -9.25
CA LEU A 86 -1.36 -7.71 -8.30
C LEU A 86 -1.37 -6.75 -7.11
N GLY A 87 -0.22 -6.20 -6.71
CA GLY A 87 -0.10 -5.27 -5.59
C GLY A 87 -0.96 -4.02 -5.74
N PRO A 88 -0.76 -3.20 -6.80
CA PRO A 88 -1.61 -2.05 -7.09
C PRO A 88 -3.09 -2.39 -7.25
N THR A 89 -3.38 -3.60 -7.77
CA THR A 89 -4.76 -4.07 -7.98
C THR A 89 -5.46 -4.30 -6.65
N ILE A 90 -4.87 -5.07 -5.72
CA ILE A 90 -5.43 -5.30 -4.39
C ILE A 90 -5.50 -4.02 -3.58
N HIS A 91 -4.43 -3.21 -3.59
CA HIS A 91 -4.39 -1.94 -2.87
C HIS A 91 -5.55 -1.00 -3.29
N SER A 92 -5.94 -1.06 -4.58
CA SER A 92 -7.12 -0.38 -5.12
C SER A 92 -8.44 -1.00 -4.72
N TRP A 93 -8.50 -2.32 -4.66
CA TRP A 93 -9.73 -3.06 -4.44
C TRP A 93 -10.13 -3.15 -2.97
N GLU A 94 -9.16 -3.01 -2.08
CA GLU A 94 -9.38 -2.80 -0.65
C GLU A 94 -9.92 -1.41 -0.32
N GLY A 95 -9.93 -0.50 -1.30
CA GLY A 95 -10.42 0.86 -1.12
C GLY A 95 -9.46 1.77 -0.38
N ILE A 96 -8.18 1.40 -0.29
CA ILE A 96 -7.14 2.22 0.34
C ILE A 96 -6.74 3.38 -0.59
N VAL A 97 -6.48 3.06 -1.87
CA VAL A 97 -6.05 4.05 -2.85
C VAL A 97 -6.24 3.52 -4.25
N ARG A 98 -6.59 4.34 -5.24
CA ARG A 98 -6.49 3.93 -6.64
C ARG A 98 -5.02 4.02 -7.08
N ALA A 99 -4.32 2.89 -7.05
CA ALA A 99 -2.94 2.77 -7.47
C ALA A 99 -2.81 2.50 -8.98
N ILE A 100 -2.05 3.35 -9.65
CA ILE A 100 -1.87 3.31 -11.11
C ILE A 100 -0.35 3.22 -11.39
N PRO A 101 0.18 2.01 -11.65
CA PRO A 101 1.57 1.87 -12.03
C PRO A 101 1.81 2.46 -13.41
N GLU A 102 2.87 3.25 -13.54
CA GLU A 102 3.35 3.82 -14.80
C GLU A 102 4.55 3.02 -15.32
N GLU A 103 5.40 2.55 -14.40
CA GLU A 103 6.63 1.82 -14.69
C GLU A 103 6.87 0.77 -13.61
N ILE A 104 7.23 -0.45 -14.01
CA ILE A 104 7.63 -1.52 -13.12
C ILE A 104 8.75 -2.27 -13.83
N GLU A 105 9.95 -2.20 -13.27
CA GLU A 105 11.13 -2.92 -13.72
C GLU A 105 11.61 -3.84 -12.59
N ILE A 106 11.86 -5.11 -12.93
CA ILE A 106 12.40 -6.11 -12.02
C ILE A 106 13.44 -6.92 -12.80
N ASP A 107 14.68 -6.89 -12.34
CA ASP A 107 15.73 -7.78 -12.81
C ASP A 107 16.00 -8.86 -11.74
N ARG A 108 16.00 -10.13 -12.14
CA ARG A 108 16.33 -11.27 -11.27
C ARG A 108 17.80 -11.68 -11.38
N GLU A 109 18.50 -11.24 -12.43
CA GLU A 109 19.92 -11.52 -12.66
C GLU A 109 20.82 -10.47 -11.98
N THR A 110 20.33 -9.25 -11.83
CA THR A 110 21.00 -8.16 -11.09
C THR A 110 20.10 -7.63 -9.98
N PRO A 111 20.65 -7.12 -8.86
CA PRO A 111 19.84 -6.50 -7.82
C PRO A 111 19.36 -5.14 -8.32
N TYR A 112 18.30 -5.14 -9.12
CA TYR A 112 17.71 -3.93 -9.67
C TYR A 112 16.19 -4.03 -9.71
N THR A 113 15.55 -2.99 -9.19
CA THR A 113 14.11 -2.80 -9.28
C THR A 113 13.79 -1.32 -9.30
N TYR A 114 12.88 -0.89 -10.17
CA TYR A 114 12.37 0.48 -10.18
C TYR A 114 10.89 0.51 -10.52
N TRP A 115 10.09 0.99 -9.59
CA TRP A 115 8.63 1.06 -9.76
C TRP A 115 8.19 2.49 -9.53
N LYS A 116 7.28 2.97 -10.39
CA LYS A 116 6.74 4.31 -10.30
C LYS A 116 5.28 4.33 -10.71
N GLY A 117 4.53 5.23 -10.10
CA GLY A 117 3.17 5.52 -10.54
C GLY A 117 2.48 6.55 -9.68
N THR A 118 1.16 6.59 -9.78
CA THR A 118 0.34 7.54 -9.03
C THR A 118 -0.61 6.85 -8.08
N TRP A 119 -0.98 7.63 -7.06
CA TRP A 119 -1.99 7.28 -6.07
C TRP A 119 -3.11 8.31 -6.15
N ASP A 120 -4.23 7.90 -6.77
CA ASP A 120 -5.45 8.70 -6.81
C ASP A 120 -6.33 8.32 -5.61
N ASN A 121 -7.05 9.29 -5.05
CA ASN A 121 -8.00 9.06 -3.95
C ASN A 121 -7.39 8.31 -2.75
N SER A 122 -6.17 8.71 -2.34
CA SER A 122 -5.56 8.20 -1.11
C SER A 122 -6.44 8.57 0.08
N PHE A 123 -7.00 7.55 0.76
CA PHE A 123 -7.82 7.83 1.93
C PHE A 123 -6.98 8.44 3.05
N ILE A 124 -5.67 8.15 3.13
CA ILE A 124 -4.79 8.77 4.13
C ILE A 124 -4.64 10.27 3.87
N ALA A 125 -4.42 10.66 2.61
CA ALA A 125 -4.37 12.08 2.27
C ALA A 125 -5.69 12.79 2.58
N ASP A 126 -6.83 12.17 2.24
CA ASP A 126 -8.15 12.72 2.54
C ASP A 126 -8.38 12.86 4.06
N GLN A 127 -8.04 11.84 4.85
CA GLN A 127 -8.17 11.87 6.31
C GLN A 127 -7.22 12.88 6.97
N TRP A 128 -6.02 13.06 6.42
CA TRP A 128 -5.06 14.05 6.88
C TRP A 128 -5.57 15.47 6.64
N LEU A 129 -5.95 15.78 5.40
CA LEU A 129 -6.47 17.09 5.01
C LEU A 129 -7.69 17.51 5.83
N ASP A 130 -8.62 16.57 6.07
CA ASP A 130 -9.84 16.83 6.86
C ASP A 130 -9.52 17.19 8.33
N ARG A 131 -8.45 16.63 8.91
CA ARG A 131 -8.13 16.77 10.34
C ARG A 131 -7.08 17.81 10.65
N PHE A 132 -6.08 17.95 9.79
CA PHE A 132 -4.88 18.74 10.05
C PHE A 132 -4.67 19.85 9.02
N GLY A 133 -5.37 19.79 7.88
CA GLY A 133 -5.12 20.68 6.75
C GLY A 133 -3.91 20.22 5.93
N GLU A 134 -3.28 21.17 5.24
CA GLU A 134 -2.05 20.91 4.46
C GLU A 134 -0.87 20.56 5.39
N SER A 135 0.00 19.67 4.94
CA SER A 135 1.28 19.34 5.58
C SER A 135 2.45 19.93 4.77
N ASP A 136 3.59 20.13 5.43
CA ASP A 136 4.83 20.50 4.76
C ASP A 136 5.45 19.32 3.99
N GLU A 137 5.11 18.08 4.37
CA GLU A 137 5.67 16.84 3.82
C GLU A 137 4.59 15.87 3.33
N ALA A 138 5.02 14.82 2.63
CA ALA A 138 4.13 13.77 2.16
C ALA A 138 3.64 12.89 3.33
N VAL A 139 2.35 12.54 3.34
CA VAL A 139 1.69 11.94 4.51
C VAL A 139 1.17 10.52 4.34
N CYS A 140 1.22 9.95 3.13
CA CYS A 140 0.64 8.63 2.87
C CYS A 140 1.54 7.49 3.35
N SER A 141 2.03 7.54 4.59
CA SER A 141 2.97 6.56 5.14
C SER A 141 2.41 5.14 5.17
N LEU A 142 1.09 4.97 5.30
CA LEU A 142 0.47 3.66 5.18
C LEU A 142 0.64 3.08 3.76
N LEU A 143 0.50 3.93 2.73
CA LEU A 143 0.60 3.50 1.33
C LEU A 143 2.06 3.23 0.95
N THR A 144 3.01 4.06 1.38
CA THR A 144 4.45 3.80 1.19
C THR A 144 4.87 2.56 1.97
N GLY A 145 4.40 2.37 3.20
CA GLY A 145 4.61 1.14 3.97
C GLY A 145 4.08 -0.09 3.23
N TYR A 146 2.84 -0.05 2.76
CA TYR A 146 2.24 -1.13 1.96
C TYR A 146 3.08 -1.45 0.73
N ALA A 147 3.44 -0.43 -0.05
CA ALA A 147 4.23 -0.59 -1.25
C ALA A 147 5.59 -1.24 -0.93
N THR A 148 6.30 -0.73 0.08
CA THR A 148 7.57 -1.28 0.59
C THR A 148 7.46 -2.75 0.99
N GLY A 149 6.44 -3.10 1.78
CA GLY A 149 6.23 -4.48 2.23
C GLY A 149 5.95 -5.42 1.07
N TYR A 150 5.07 -5.01 0.15
CA TYR A 150 4.67 -5.80 -1.01
C TYR A 150 5.85 -6.01 -1.97
N SER A 151 6.51 -4.93 -2.41
CA SER A 151 7.62 -5.00 -3.37
C SER A 151 8.80 -5.79 -2.81
N SER A 152 9.07 -5.70 -1.50
CA SER A 152 10.17 -6.47 -0.89
C SER A 152 9.93 -7.99 -0.98
N VAL A 153 8.68 -8.45 -0.84
CA VAL A 153 8.33 -9.86 -1.00
C VAL A 153 8.42 -10.29 -2.47
N VAL A 154 7.92 -9.46 -3.39
CA VAL A 154 7.97 -9.77 -4.83
C VAL A 154 9.41 -9.84 -5.34
N VAL A 155 10.22 -8.84 -5.01
CA VAL A 155 11.63 -8.73 -5.42
C VAL A 155 12.52 -9.73 -4.69
N GLY A 156 12.20 -10.05 -3.43
CA GLY A 156 13.01 -10.93 -2.58
C GLY A 156 14.18 -10.23 -1.88
N GLU A 157 14.24 -8.89 -1.96
CA GLU A 157 15.24 -8.04 -1.30
C GLU A 157 14.55 -6.86 -0.59
N GLU A 158 15.26 -6.18 0.32
CA GLU A 158 14.72 -4.99 0.97
C GLU A 158 14.56 -3.84 -0.04
N THR A 159 13.31 -3.46 -0.27
CA THR A 159 12.95 -2.28 -1.06
C THR A 159 12.50 -1.15 -0.14
N GLU A 160 12.41 0.06 -0.68
CA GLU A 160 11.83 1.21 0.01
C GLU A 160 11.01 2.03 -0.98
N ALA A 161 9.76 2.32 -0.61
CA ALA A 161 8.87 3.20 -1.33
C ALA A 161 8.90 4.62 -0.72
N ARG A 162 9.04 5.64 -1.57
CA ARG A 162 8.95 7.05 -1.20
C ARG A 162 7.81 7.74 -1.94
N GLU A 163 7.24 8.77 -1.32
CA GLU A 163 6.16 9.59 -1.88
C GLU A 163 6.70 10.99 -2.22
N PRO A 164 7.28 11.23 -3.41
CA PRO A 164 7.86 12.54 -3.75
C PRO A 164 6.81 13.65 -3.94
N MET A 165 5.56 13.31 -4.25
CA MET A 165 4.45 14.26 -4.38
C MET A 165 3.25 13.76 -3.60
N CYS A 166 2.53 14.65 -2.93
CA CYS A 166 1.38 14.30 -2.11
C CYS A 166 0.29 15.38 -2.16
N ARG A 167 -0.98 14.97 -2.30
CA ARG A 167 -2.13 15.89 -2.23
C ARG A 167 -2.21 16.65 -0.90
N ALA A 168 -1.82 16.01 0.21
CA ALA A 168 -1.83 16.67 1.51
C ALA A 168 -0.74 17.75 1.64
N LYS A 169 0.31 17.68 0.82
CA LYS A 169 1.37 18.70 0.71
C LYS A 169 0.99 19.87 -0.22
N GLY A 170 -0.15 19.76 -0.91
CA GLY A 170 -0.60 20.73 -1.89
C GLY A 170 -0.25 20.40 -3.34
N ASP A 171 0.33 19.22 -3.62
CA ASP A 171 0.56 18.76 -4.99
C ASP A 171 -0.77 18.33 -5.67
N ASP A 172 -0.79 18.35 -7.01
CA ASP A 172 -1.97 17.96 -7.79
C ASP A 172 -2.40 16.49 -7.59
N ARG A 173 -1.47 15.61 -7.22
CA ARG A 173 -1.69 14.17 -7.00
C ARG A 173 -0.60 13.57 -6.12
N CYS A 174 -0.85 12.37 -5.60
CA CYS A 174 0.18 11.57 -4.96
C CYS A 174 0.97 10.76 -5.99
N VAL A 175 2.28 10.67 -5.83
CA VAL A 175 3.19 9.89 -6.68
C VAL A 175 4.03 8.99 -5.79
N PHE A 176 4.27 7.75 -6.22
CA PHE A 176 5.16 6.83 -5.52
C PHE A 176 6.35 6.45 -6.40
N GLU A 177 7.48 6.20 -5.76
CA GLU A 177 8.66 5.57 -6.34
C GLU A 177 9.17 4.47 -5.43
N ILE A 178 9.62 3.35 -6.00
CA ILE A 178 10.17 2.21 -5.26
C ILE A 178 11.49 1.81 -5.90
N LYS A 179 12.49 1.60 -5.05
CA LYS A 179 13.83 1.09 -5.42
C LYS A 179 14.27 0.07 -4.38
N LEU A 180 15.41 -0.59 -4.62
CA LEU A 180 16.11 -1.24 -3.52
C LEU A 180 16.45 -0.20 -2.45
N LYS A 181 16.38 -0.59 -1.19
CA LYS A 181 16.65 0.32 -0.07
C LYS A 181 18.04 0.94 -0.16
N GLY A 182 19.03 0.17 -0.62
CA GLY A 182 20.41 0.64 -0.79
C GLY A 182 20.63 1.59 -1.98
N ASP A 183 19.66 1.76 -2.87
CA ASP A 183 19.76 2.62 -4.05
C ASP A 183 19.22 4.04 -3.82
N TRP A 184 18.64 4.30 -2.64
CA TRP A 184 18.26 5.65 -2.26
C TRP A 184 19.49 6.43 -1.77
N GLU A 185 19.64 7.65 -2.29
CA GLU A 185 20.53 8.64 -1.67
C GLU A 185 19.82 9.18 -0.41
N ASP A 186 20.54 9.22 0.71
CA ASP A 186 20.08 9.78 1.99
C ASP A 186 19.88 11.31 1.93
#